data_AF-A0A1E7IBK6-F1
#
_entry.id   AF-A0A1E7IBK6-F1
#
_cell.length_a   1.000
_cell.length_b   1.000
_cell.length_c   1.000
_cell.angle_alpha   90.00
_cell.angle_beta   90.00
_cell.angle_gamma   90.00
#
_symmetry.space_group_name_H-M   'P 1'
#
loop_
_entity.id
_entity.type
_entity.pdbx_description
1 polymer ?
#
loop_
_entity_poly.entity_id
_entity_poly.type
_entity_poly.pdbx_seq_one_letter_code
_entity_poly.pdbx_strand_id
1 'polypeptide(L)'
;MSARVLIDSVSSLALKEKQVDFRTGIGEEEQPQAQSPEKQFLISYQHQPRGDYDTIFSPAFTIGQRRAETVFVGEAEVRDMADNVARWMEAAAREPTYLYPWGSLEADIENKGLETLPLVGYGSLVNPDSAAVTIRDRMGRTGLSVLSYGVRRIFNYVIPEGHMRYDPPSNPRARAALNVRFTGAGNDTVNGLLLEISLRDIQRLREREIGYDLYPVACVEWKNPEAVPFTGYILVCPDEERAGAIRTDSEIEPHREYYEICRSGATQMGKDFLKVWLTNTYLADGVTPVEQWEKEKFPEVRKE
;
A
#
# COMPACT_ATOMS: atom_id res chain seq x y z
N MET A 1 -8.61 4.08 -18.94
CA MET A 1 -7.62 5.07 -18.49
C MET A 1 -6.47 4.33 -17.81
N SER A 2 -5.20 4.67 -18.06
CA SER A 2 -4.08 4.04 -17.32
C SER A 2 -3.92 4.76 -15.97
N ALA A 3 -3.61 4.04 -14.89
CA ALA A 3 -3.30 4.61 -13.57
C ALA A 3 -2.28 5.75 -13.63
N ARG A 4 -1.36 5.71 -14.61
CA ARG A 4 -0.41 6.79 -14.86
C ARG A 4 -1.08 8.11 -15.25
N VAL A 5 -2.06 8.06 -16.16
CA VAL A 5 -2.81 9.26 -16.58
C VAL A 5 -3.54 9.82 -15.37
N LEU A 6 -4.07 8.97 -14.50
CA LEU A 6 -4.73 9.41 -13.27
C LEU A 6 -3.76 10.12 -12.31
N ILE A 7 -2.60 9.52 -12.02
CA ILE A 7 -1.60 10.11 -11.11
C ILE A 7 -1.15 11.48 -11.63
N ASP A 8 -0.83 11.57 -12.92
CA ASP A 8 -0.37 12.82 -13.55
C ASP A 8 -1.49 13.89 -13.54
N SER A 9 -2.74 13.49 -13.81
CA SER A 9 -3.90 14.40 -13.83
C SER A 9 -4.31 14.88 -12.43
N VAL A 10 -4.37 14.00 -11.43
CA VAL A 10 -4.72 14.37 -10.04
C VAL A 10 -3.65 15.31 -9.45
N SER A 11 -2.37 15.03 -9.71
CA SER A 11 -1.27 15.90 -9.29
C SER A 11 -1.39 17.31 -9.86
N SER A 12 -1.88 17.45 -11.10
CA SER A 12 -2.05 18.75 -11.76
C SER A 12 -3.22 19.58 -11.21
N LEU A 13 -4.30 18.93 -10.73
CA LEU A 13 -5.45 19.59 -10.12
C LEU A 13 -5.19 19.97 -8.66
N ALA A 14 -4.52 19.12 -7.89
CA ALA A 14 -4.21 19.36 -6.47
C ALA A 14 -3.27 20.56 -6.26
N LEU A 15 -2.41 20.89 -7.23
CA LEU A 15 -1.62 22.12 -7.21
C LEU A 15 -2.48 23.40 -7.19
N LYS A 16 -3.80 23.30 -7.43
CA LYS A 16 -4.74 24.43 -7.38
C LYS A 16 -5.50 24.55 -6.04
N GLU A 17 -5.49 23.54 -5.16
CA GLU A 17 -6.25 23.54 -3.91
C GLU A 17 -5.35 23.48 -2.66
N LYS A 18 -5.66 24.30 -1.65
CA LYS A 18 -4.84 24.50 -0.43
C LYS A 18 -4.86 23.28 0.49
N GLN A 19 -3.72 22.99 1.12
CA GLN A 19 -3.53 22.00 2.20
C GLN A 19 -4.56 22.16 3.32
N VAL A 20 -5.19 21.04 3.70
CA VAL A 20 -5.97 20.89 4.93
C VAL A 20 -5.01 20.49 6.06
N ASP A 21 -4.94 21.31 7.11
CA ASP A 21 -4.04 21.11 8.26
C ASP A 21 -4.67 20.08 9.23
N PHE A 22 -4.19 18.83 9.19
CA PHE A 22 -4.58 17.78 10.13
C PHE A 22 -3.69 17.86 11.39
N ARG A 23 -4.07 18.70 12.35
CA ARG A 23 -3.55 18.63 13.71
C ARG A 23 -4.43 17.72 14.56
N THR A 24 -3.85 16.62 15.04
CA THR A 24 -4.44 15.69 16.00
C THR A 24 -4.73 16.40 17.32
N GLY A 25 -6.00 16.66 17.61
CA GLY A 25 -6.47 17.04 18.94
C GLY A 25 -6.76 15.78 19.76
N ILE A 26 -5.89 15.48 20.73
CA ILE A 26 -6.17 14.50 21.78
C ILE A 26 -6.93 15.28 22.87
N GLY A 27 -8.25 15.20 22.84
CA GLY A 27 -9.12 15.67 23.92
C GLY A 27 -9.54 14.49 24.78
N GLU A 28 -9.20 14.53 26.06
CA GLU A 28 -9.81 13.71 27.09
C GLU A 28 -11.27 14.16 27.27
N GLU A 29 -12.25 13.27 27.09
CA GLU A 29 -13.58 13.50 27.65
C GLU A 29 -14.35 12.21 27.97
N GLU A 30 -15.20 12.36 28.99
CA GLU A 30 -15.82 11.38 29.85
C GLU A 30 -16.87 10.48 29.17
N GLN A 31 -17.08 9.30 29.75
CA GLN A 31 -18.14 8.36 29.37
C GLN A 31 -19.54 8.88 29.74
N PRO A 32 -20.53 8.70 28.85
CA PRO A 32 -21.90 8.48 29.30
C PRO A 32 -22.54 7.20 28.75
N GLN A 33 -23.54 6.77 29.51
CA GLN A 33 -24.25 5.49 29.48
C GLN A 33 -25.03 5.19 28.21
N ALA A 34 -25.24 3.88 28.02
CA ALA A 34 -25.90 3.20 26.93
C ALA A 34 -27.36 3.59 26.66
N GLN A 35 -27.73 3.65 25.38
CA GLN A 35 -29.06 3.35 24.86
C GLN A 35 -28.95 2.65 23.49
N SER A 36 -29.67 1.54 23.31
CA SER A 36 -30.02 0.94 22.01
C SER A 36 -31.36 1.57 21.53
N PRO A 37 -31.87 1.41 20.27
CA PRO A 37 -31.84 0.18 19.47
C PRO A 37 -31.67 0.32 17.93
N GLU A 38 -31.45 -0.86 17.31
CA GLU A 38 -31.90 -1.33 15.98
C GLU A 38 -31.95 -0.40 14.76
N LYS A 39 -31.18 -0.78 13.71
CA LYS A 39 -31.70 -1.06 12.36
C LYS A 39 -30.67 -1.83 11.55
N GLN A 40 -30.97 -3.10 11.26
CA GLN A 40 -30.18 -3.95 10.38
C GLN A 40 -30.54 -3.66 8.91
N PHE A 41 -29.54 -3.34 8.09
CA PHE A 41 -29.64 -3.43 6.64
C PHE A 41 -28.87 -4.67 6.17
N LEU A 42 -29.60 -5.69 5.69
CA LEU A 42 -29.01 -6.81 4.97
C LEU A 42 -28.60 -6.32 3.57
N ILE A 43 -27.31 -6.33 3.27
CA ILE A 43 -26.81 -6.30 1.88
C ILE A 43 -26.34 -7.72 1.56
N SER A 44 -27.12 -8.43 0.75
CA SER A 44 -26.76 -9.76 0.25
C SER A 44 -25.80 -9.62 -0.93
N TYR A 45 -24.60 -10.19 -0.83
CA TYR A 45 -23.71 -10.40 -1.97
C TYR A 45 -24.14 -11.67 -2.72
N GLN A 46 -24.55 -11.52 -3.99
CA GLN A 46 -24.77 -12.67 -4.87
C GLN A 46 -23.45 -13.11 -5.50
N HIS A 47 -23.05 -14.34 -5.18
CA HIS A 47 -21.90 -15.03 -5.77
C HIS A 47 -22.30 -15.59 -7.14
N GLN A 48 -21.63 -15.18 -8.23
CA GLN A 48 -21.74 -15.85 -9.52
C GLN A 48 -20.66 -16.94 -9.64
N PRO A 49 -21.01 -18.17 -10.07
CA PRO A 49 -20.03 -19.22 -10.30
C PRO A 49 -19.23 -18.95 -11.58
N ARG A 50 -17.90 -19.04 -11.48
CA ARG A 50 -17.01 -19.05 -12.66
C ARG A 50 -17.07 -20.42 -13.32
N GLY A 51 -17.41 -20.43 -14.61
CA GLY A 51 -17.45 -21.62 -15.44
C GLY A 51 -16.07 -22.16 -15.80
N ASP A 52 -16.06 -23.47 -16.05
CA ASP A 52 -14.92 -24.28 -16.47
C ASP A 52 -14.27 -23.79 -17.77
N TYR A 53 -12.94 -23.82 -17.81
CA TYR A 53 -12.17 -23.61 -19.03
C TYR A 53 -11.56 -24.93 -19.50
N ASP A 54 -12.14 -25.48 -20.56
CA ASP A 54 -11.52 -26.50 -21.39
C ASP A 54 -10.65 -25.88 -22.49
N THR A 55 -9.47 -26.43 -22.63
CA THR A 55 -8.43 -26.16 -23.63
C THR A 55 -8.83 -26.58 -25.04
N ILE A 56 -8.76 -25.70 -26.06
CA ILE A 56 -8.50 -26.08 -27.46
C ILE A 56 -7.64 -25.02 -28.19
N PHE A 57 -6.74 -25.55 -29.03
CA PHE A 57 -5.68 -24.97 -29.85
C PHE A 57 -6.01 -23.77 -30.77
N SER A 58 -4.92 -23.05 -31.07
CA SER A 58 -4.68 -21.92 -32.02
C SER A 58 -5.27 -22.08 -33.43
N PRO A 59 -5.49 -20.97 -34.18
CA PRO A 59 -4.41 -20.53 -35.08
C PRO A 59 -4.23 -19.00 -35.27
N ALA A 60 -2.98 -18.64 -35.57
CA ALA A 60 -2.45 -17.49 -36.31
C ALA A 60 -3.30 -16.19 -36.38
N PHE A 61 -2.83 -15.14 -35.68
CA PHE A 61 -3.31 -13.77 -35.85
C PHE A 61 -2.18 -12.83 -36.29
N THR A 62 -2.43 -12.14 -37.40
CA THR A 62 -1.58 -11.11 -38.00
C THR A 62 -1.43 -9.91 -37.05
N ILE A 63 -0.19 -9.47 -36.82
CA ILE A 63 0.12 -8.27 -36.02
C ILE A 63 -0.26 -7.03 -36.85
N GLY A 64 -1.47 -6.53 -36.65
CA GLY A 64 -1.84 -5.17 -37.01
C GLY A 64 -1.30 -4.20 -35.97
N GLN A 65 -0.38 -3.31 -36.37
CA GLN A 65 0.02 -2.16 -35.55
C GLN A 65 -1.21 -1.31 -35.24
N ARG A 66 -1.77 -1.42 -34.03
CA ARG A 66 -2.73 -0.44 -33.52
C ARG A 66 -1.95 0.79 -33.10
N ARG A 67 -2.24 1.93 -33.75
CA ARG A 67 -1.81 3.25 -33.27
C ARG A 67 -2.42 3.45 -31.88
N ALA A 68 -1.61 3.91 -30.93
CA ALA A 68 -2.09 4.35 -29.63
C ALA A 68 -3.01 5.56 -29.86
N GLU A 69 -4.32 5.36 -29.67
CA GLU A 69 -5.27 6.46 -29.59
C GLU A 69 -5.10 7.13 -28.23
N THR A 70 -4.70 8.40 -28.23
CA THR A 70 -4.68 9.23 -27.03
C THR A 70 -6.12 9.49 -26.62
N VAL A 71 -6.58 8.83 -25.56
CA VAL A 71 -7.88 9.11 -24.94
C VAL A 71 -7.73 10.39 -24.12
N PHE A 72 -8.38 11.47 -24.55
CA PHE A 72 -8.54 12.68 -23.76
C PHE A 72 -9.62 12.43 -22.71
N VAL A 73 -9.22 12.38 -21.44
CA VAL A 73 -10.14 12.34 -20.30
C VAL A 73 -10.58 13.77 -20.02
N GLY A 74 -11.89 13.99 -19.86
CA GLY A 74 -12.43 15.33 -19.62
C GLY A 74 -12.06 15.82 -18.22
N GLU A 75 -11.80 17.12 -18.04
CA GLU A 75 -11.49 17.72 -16.72
C GLU A 75 -12.55 17.41 -15.65
N ALA A 76 -13.82 17.24 -16.06
CA ALA A 76 -14.92 16.87 -15.17
C ALA A 76 -14.79 15.46 -14.58
N GLU A 77 -14.33 14.48 -15.37
CA GLU A 77 -14.16 13.08 -14.92
C GLU A 77 -13.01 12.98 -13.90
N VAL A 78 -11.92 13.71 -14.14
CA VAL A 78 -10.78 13.76 -13.19
C VAL A 78 -11.20 14.41 -11.87
N ARG A 79 -12.04 15.45 -11.93
CA ARG A 79 -12.55 16.12 -10.72
C ARG A 79 -13.44 15.21 -9.90
N ASP A 80 -14.35 14.48 -10.53
CA ASP A 80 -15.22 13.52 -9.83
C ASP A 80 -14.41 12.43 -9.13
N MET A 81 -13.36 11.92 -9.77
CA MET A 81 -12.45 10.95 -9.16
C MET A 81 -11.71 11.53 -7.93
N ALA A 82 -11.18 12.75 -8.04
CA ALA A 82 -10.48 13.40 -6.93
C ALA A 82 -11.41 13.63 -5.73
N ASP A 83 -12.63 14.09 -5.98
CA ASP A 83 -13.66 14.29 -4.95
C ASP A 83 -14.05 12.95 -4.30
N ASN A 84 -14.19 11.88 -5.10
CA ASN A 84 -14.47 10.54 -4.61
C ASN A 84 -13.33 10.00 -3.73
N VAL A 85 -12.07 10.16 -4.14
CA VAL A 85 -10.90 9.76 -3.35
C VAL A 85 -10.85 10.52 -2.03
N ALA A 86 -11.06 11.84 -2.04
CA ALA A 86 -11.04 12.65 -0.82
C ALA A 86 -12.09 12.19 0.20
N ARG A 87 -13.32 11.90 -0.26
CA ARG A 87 -14.38 11.35 0.58
C ARG A 87 -14.01 9.99 1.18
N TRP A 88 -13.32 9.15 0.42
CA TRP A 88 -12.85 7.85 0.91
C TRP A 88 -11.66 7.95 1.85
N MET A 89 -10.79 8.95 1.68
CA MET A 89 -9.74 9.25 2.66
C MET A 89 -10.36 9.67 4.00
N GLU A 90 -11.39 10.51 3.98
CA GLU A 90 -12.15 10.87 5.18
C GLU A 90 -12.85 9.66 5.81
N ALA A 91 -13.42 8.77 5.00
CA ALA A 91 -14.05 7.54 5.49
C ALA A 91 -13.03 6.59 6.13
N ALA A 92 -11.89 6.36 5.47
CA ALA A 92 -10.80 5.55 6.00
C ALA A 92 -10.28 6.12 7.32
N ALA A 93 -10.16 7.44 7.46
CA ALA A 93 -9.72 8.08 8.70
C ALA A 93 -10.65 7.85 9.92
N ARG A 94 -11.87 7.33 9.70
CA ARG A 94 -12.82 6.96 10.78
C ARG A 94 -12.72 5.49 11.19
N GLU A 95 -12.03 4.67 10.40
CA GLU A 95 -11.73 3.29 10.79
C GLU A 95 -10.68 3.27 11.91
N PRO A 96 -10.67 2.23 12.76
CA PRO A 96 -9.71 2.13 13.85
C PRO A 96 -8.29 1.95 13.33
N THR A 97 -7.34 2.68 13.90
CA THR A 97 -5.92 2.36 13.80
C THR A 97 -5.57 1.33 14.86
N TYR A 98 -4.83 0.29 14.48
CA TYR A 98 -4.33 -0.71 15.44
C TYR A 98 -2.86 -0.44 15.72
N LEU A 99 -2.57 -0.03 16.95
CA LEU A 99 -1.19 0.15 17.39
C LEU A 99 -0.53 -1.20 17.62
N TYR A 100 0.72 -1.37 17.20
CA TYR A 100 1.49 -2.60 17.46
C TYR A 100 1.51 -2.91 18.96
N PRO A 101 1.21 -4.15 19.41
CA PRO A 101 1.08 -5.39 18.66
C PRO A 101 -0.35 -5.76 18.21
N TRP A 102 -1.22 -4.79 17.92
CA TRP A 102 -2.57 -4.97 17.37
C TRP A 102 -3.48 -5.85 18.23
N GLY A 103 -3.51 -5.61 19.55
CA GLY A 103 -4.16 -6.51 20.51
C GLY A 103 -5.68 -6.72 20.32
N SER A 104 -6.40 -5.78 19.69
CA SER A 104 -7.84 -5.89 19.43
C SER A 104 -8.20 -6.36 18.01
N LEU A 105 -7.21 -6.51 17.13
CA LEU A 105 -7.44 -6.66 15.69
C LEU A 105 -8.31 -7.88 15.35
N GLU A 106 -7.95 -9.06 15.85
CA GLU A 106 -8.68 -10.30 15.59
C GLU A 106 -10.14 -10.19 16.04
N ALA A 107 -10.38 -9.66 17.25
CA ALA A 107 -11.73 -9.49 17.79
C ALA A 107 -12.55 -8.48 16.98
N ASP A 108 -11.94 -7.39 16.51
CA ASP A 108 -12.62 -6.37 15.70
C ASP A 108 -12.99 -6.91 14.30
N ILE A 109 -12.13 -7.74 13.71
CA ILE A 109 -12.43 -8.44 12.44
C ILE A 109 -13.61 -9.41 12.64
N GLU A 110 -13.57 -10.23 13.69
CA GLU A 110 -14.65 -11.18 14.02
C GLU A 110 -15.98 -10.47 14.31
N ASN A 111 -15.95 -9.38 15.09
CA ASN A 111 -17.14 -8.58 15.43
C ASN A 111 -17.78 -7.92 14.20
N LYS A 112 -16.98 -7.59 13.18
CA LYS A 112 -17.46 -7.09 11.88
C LYS A 112 -17.99 -8.21 10.97
N GLY A 113 -17.89 -9.48 11.39
CA GLY A 113 -18.28 -10.64 10.57
C GLY A 113 -17.37 -10.86 9.37
N LEU A 114 -16.12 -10.40 9.44
CA LEU A 114 -15.12 -10.55 8.40
C LEU A 114 -14.23 -11.76 8.70
N GLU A 115 -13.66 -12.37 7.66
CA GLU A 115 -12.74 -13.50 7.80
C GLU A 115 -11.28 -13.10 7.55
N THR A 116 -11.08 -11.94 6.91
CA THR A 116 -9.79 -11.44 6.45
C THR A 116 -9.61 -9.95 6.75
N LEU A 117 -8.35 -9.55 6.89
CA LEU A 117 -7.93 -8.15 6.91
C LEU A 117 -7.44 -7.77 5.50
N PRO A 118 -8.02 -6.74 4.85
CA PRO A 118 -7.49 -6.21 3.59
C PRO A 118 -6.22 -5.39 3.85
N LEU A 119 -5.05 -5.99 3.62
CA LEU A 119 -3.74 -5.37 3.86
C LEU A 119 -3.06 -4.95 2.55
N VAL A 120 -2.59 -3.71 2.48
CA VAL A 120 -1.76 -3.22 1.36
C VAL A 120 -0.29 -3.48 1.65
N GLY A 121 0.28 -4.47 0.95
CA GLY A 121 1.72 -4.65 0.86
C GLY A 121 2.34 -3.62 -0.09
N TYR A 122 3.31 -2.84 0.39
CA TYR A 122 4.00 -1.80 -0.40
C TYR A 122 5.52 -1.99 -0.51
N GLY A 123 6.10 -2.84 0.34
CA GLY A 123 7.51 -3.21 0.33
C GLY A 123 7.72 -4.65 -0.10
N SER A 124 8.43 -5.41 0.73
CA SER A 124 8.76 -6.81 0.42
C SER A 124 7.52 -7.70 0.22
N LEU A 125 6.38 -7.36 0.81
CA LEU A 125 5.10 -8.06 0.61
C LEU A 125 4.53 -7.98 -0.81
N VAL A 126 5.02 -7.06 -1.67
CA VAL A 126 4.69 -7.04 -3.10
C VAL A 126 5.32 -8.24 -3.83
N ASN A 127 6.42 -8.78 -3.30
CA ASN A 127 7.07 -9.97 -3.86
C ASN A 127 6.35 -11.25 -3.37
N PRO A 128 5.80 -12.09 -4.28
CA PRO A 128 5.03 -13.27 -3.90
C PRO A 128 5.80 -14.28 -3.03
N ASP A 129 7.10 -14.48 -3.30
CA ASP A 129 7.93 -15.41 -2.54
C ASP A 129 8.17 -14.90 -1.11
N SER A 130 8.43 -13.59 -0.98
CA SER A 130 8.54 -12.96 0.33
C SER A 130 7.21 -13.00 1.10
N ALA A 131 6.09 -12.71 0.44
CA ALA A 131 4.77 -12.79 1.04
C ALA A 131 4.43 -14.22 1.50
N ALA A 132 4.79 -15.23 0.70
CA ALA A 132 4.52 -16.64 0.96
C ALA A 132 5.15 -17.19 2.25
N VAL A 133 6.23 -16.58 2.74
CA VAL A 133 6.86 -16.93 4.02
C VAL A 133 5.95 -16.61 5.20
N THR A 134 5.07 -15.62 5.06
CA THR A 134 4.21 -15.10 6.14
C THR A 134 2.75 -15.47 5.95
N ILE A 135 2.26 -15.35 4.71
CA ILE A 135 0.86 -15.58 4.34
C ILE A 135 0.79 -16.95 3.67
N ARG A 136 0.25 -17.92 4.40
CA ARG A 136 0.20 -19.32 3.95
C ARG A 136 -1.01 -19.58 3.08
N ASP A 137 -2.09 -18.85 3.34
CA ASP A 137 -3.28 -18.96 2.50
C ASP A 137 -2.96 -18.51 1.07
N ARG A 138 -3.18 -19.41 0.11
CA ARG A 138 -2.97 -19.11 -1.32
C ARG A 138 -4.04 -18.15 -1.85
N MET A 139 -5.22 -18.11 -1.23
CA MET A 139 -6.27 -17.14 -1.59
C MET A 139 -5.77 -15.70 -1.41
N GLY A 140 -4.95 -15.45 -0.38
CA GLY A 140 -4.34 -14.14 -0.15
C GLY A 140 -3.19 -13.78 -1.10
N ARG A 141 -2.78 -14.67 -2.02
CA ARG A 141 -1.60 -14.46 -2.90
C ARG A 141 -1.94 -13.95 -4.30
N THR A 142 -3.19 -14.05 -4.74
CA THR A 142 -3.64 -13.46 -6.02
C THR A 142 -4.02 -12.00 -5.83
N GLY A 143 -3.12 -11.23 -5.23
CA GLY A 143 -3.42 -9.89 -4.76
C GLY A 143 -3.82 -8.95 -5.90
N LEU A 144 -4.76 -8.07 -5.61
CA LEU A 144 -5.16 -6.98 -6.50
C LEU A 144 -4.09 -5.88 -6.42
N SER A 145 -3.53 -5.42 -7.54
CA SER A 145 -2.65 -4.25 -7.48
C SER A 145 -3.50 -3.00 -7.23
N VAL A 146 -3.03 -2.13 -6.33
CA VAL A 146 -3.81 -0.98 -5.83
C VAL A 146 -2.97 0.30 -5.76
N LEU A 147 -3.65 1.44 -5.70
CA LEU A 147 -3.11 2.74 -5.29
C LEU A 147 -3.70 3.08 -3.92
N SER A 148 -2.84 3.44 -2.96
CA SER A 148 -3.21 3.98 -1.65
C SER A 148 -2.92 5.47 -1.60
N TYR A 149 -3.83 6.26 -1.04
CA TYR A 149 -3.80 7.73 -1.09
C TYR A 149 -3.50 8.37 0.27
N GLY A 150 -2.92 9.58 0.25
CA GLY A 150 -2.60 10.33 1.47
C GLY A 150 -1.33 9.85 2.18
N VAL A 151 -0.48 9.11 1.46
CA VAL A 151 0.67 8.41 2.04
C VAL A 151 1.89 8.48 1.14
N ARG A 152 3.08 8.45 1.73
CA ARG A 152 4.38 8.37 1.03
C ARG A 152 5.20 7.18 1.51
N ARG A 153 5.81 6.48 0.57
CA ARG A 153 6.69 5.33 0.84
C ARG A 153 8.13 5.82 1.06
N ILE A 154 8.78 5.39 2.14
CA ILE A 154 10.09 5.89 2.54
C ILE A 154 11.00 4.78 3.09
N PHE A 155 12.30 4.80 2.76
CA PHE A 155 13.31 3.91 3.34
C PHE A 155 13.86 4.46 4.66
N ASN A 156 13.07 4.47 5.72
CA ASN A 156 13.53 4.97 7.03
C ASN A 156 13.42 3.95 8.17
N TYR A 157 12.85 2.76 7.96
CA TYR A 157 12.73 1.76 9.03
C TYR A 157 14.06 1.04 9.25
N VAL A 158 14.57 1.04 10.48
CA VAL A 158 15.80 0.35 10.87
C VAL A 158 15.52 -1.14 11.04
N ILE A 159 16.13 -1.97 10.17
CA ILE A 159 16.05 -3.44 10.33
C ILE A 159 16.77 -3.84 11.63
N PRO A 160 16.10 -4.52 12.58
CA PRO A 160 16.73 -4.92 13.84
C PRO A 160 17.84 -5.96 13.63
N GLU A 161 18.97 -5.80 14.32
CA GLU A 161 20.17 -6.65 14.16
C GLU A 161 19.95 -8.14 14.48
N GLY A 162 18.90 -8.50 15.23
CA GLY A 162 18.51 -9.89 15.54
C GLY A 162 17.38 -10.45 14.66
N HIS A 163 16.86 -9.67 13.72
CA HIS A 163 15.76 -10.04 12.81
C HIS A 163 16.15 -9.91 11.35
N MET A 164 17.46 -9.85 11.08
CA MET A 164 17.98 -9.82 9.74
C MET A 164 17.69 -11.16 9.06
N ARG A 165 16.71 -11.14 8.14
CA ARG A 165 16.54 -12.17 7.10
C ARG A 165 17.58 -12.03 5.99
N TYR A 166 18.48 -11.08 6.15
CA TYR A 166 19.41 -10.58 5.15
C TYR A 166 20.82 -10.65 5.74
N ASP A 167 21.82 -10.79 4.88
CA ASP A 167 23.19 -10.74 5.35
C ASP A 167 23.54 -9.33 5.85
N PRO A 168 24.37 -9.18 6.89
CA PRO A 168 24.78 -7.87 7.38
C PRO A 168 25.37 -7.01 6.24
N PRO A 169 24.93 -5.77 6.08
CA PRO A 169 25.42 -4.92 5.01
C PRO A 169 26.87 -4.51 5.25
N SER A 170 27.66 -4.42 4.19
CA SER A 170 29.05 -3.91 4.26
C SER A 170 29.12 -2.44 4.68
N ASN A 171 28.10 -1.66 4.35
CA ASN A 171 27.89 -0.30 4.84
C ASN A 171 26.95 -0.33 6.05
N PRO A 172 27.37 0.08 7.26
CA PRO A 172 26.51 0.06 8.45
C PRO A 172 25.29 0.99 8.32
N ARG A 173 25.31 1.96 7.40
CA ARG A 173 24.13 2.79 7.09
C ARG A 173 23.12 2.10 6.19
N ALA A 174 23.49 1.06 5.44
CA ALA A 174 22.61 0.39 4.47
C ALA A 174 21.70 -0.65 5.13
N ARG A 175 20.87 -0.21 6.08
CA ARG A 175 20.03 -1.04 6.94
C ARG A 175 18.56 -0.66 6.92
N ALA A 176 18.14 0.19 5.98
CA ALA A 176 16.76 0.63 5.88
C ALA A 176 15.87 -0.39 5.17
N ALA A 177 14.71 -0.66 5.75
CA ALA A 177 13.55 -1.21 5.07
C ALA A 177 12.52 -0.10 4.78
N LEU A 178 11.46 -0.49 4.07
CA LEU A 178 10.40 0.43 3.69
C LEU A 178 9.40 0.63 4.80
N ASN A 179 9.04 1.90 5.00
CA ASN A 179 7.96 2.39 5.82
C ASN A 179 7.02 3.25 4.97
N VAL A 180 5.91 3.70 5.56
CA VAL A 180 5.01 4.70 5.01
C VAL A 180 4.83 5.85 6.01
N ARG A 181 4.76 7.08 5.51
CA ARG A 181 4.33 8.26 6.28
C ARG A 181 2.98 8.76 5.75
N PHE A 182 2.07 9.07 6.66
CA PHE A 182 0.84 9.77 6.32
C PHE A 182 1.13 11.25 6.04
N THR A 183 0.62 11.74 4.92
CA THR A 183 0.71 13.14 4.53
C THR A 183 -0.66 13.81 4.46
N GLY A 184 -1.73 13.02 4.35
CA GLY A 184 -3.10 13.51 4.17
C GLY A 184 -3.35 14.13 2.79
N ALA A 185 -2.35 14.19 1.91
CA ALA A 185 -2.45 14.82 0.62
C ALA A 185 -2.90 13.81 -0.44
N GLY A 186 -4.01 14.07 -1.14
CA GLY A 186 -4.57 13.16 -2.15
C GLY A 186 -3.70 12.94 -3.39
N ASN A 187 -2.66 13.75 -3.59
CA ASN A 187 -1.66 13.54 -4.65
C ASN A 187 -0.49 12.63 -4.22
N ASP A 188 -0.31 12.41 -2.91
CA ASP A 188 0.68 11.48 -2.40
C ASP A 188 0.10 10.08 -2.43
N THR A 189 0.69 9.23 -3.27
CA THR A 189 0.20 7.89 -3.54
C THR A 189 1.29 6.83 -3.47
N VAL A 190 0.88 5.66 -3.00
CA VAL A 190 1.70 4.46 -2.90
C VAL A 190 1.02 3.33 -3.67
N ASN A 191 1.67 2.82 -4.70
CA ASN A 191 1.20 1.59 -5.36
C ASN A 191 1.55 0.34 -4.54
N GLY A 192 0.70 -0.67 -4.55
CA GLY A 192 0.91 -1.86 -3.72
C GLY A 192 0.14 -3.06 -4.22
N LEU A 193 0.15 -4.09 -3.40
CA LEU A 193 -0.60 -5.31 -3.58
C LEU A 193 -1.57 -5.46 -2.41
N LEU A 194 -2.87 -5.55 -2.69
CA LEU A 194 -3.88 -5.89 -1.70
C LEU A 194 -3.80 -7.39 -1.40
N LEU A 195 -3.62 -7.72 -0.13
CA LEU A 195 -3.49 -9.05 0.42
C LEU A 195 -4.61 -9.27 1.43
N GLU A 196 -5.36 -10.36 1.26
CA GLU A 196 -6.38 -10.77 2.22
C GLU A 196 -5.74 -11.62 3.31
N ILE A 197 -5.50 -11.03 4.48
CA ILE A 197 -4.82 -11.72 5.59
C ILE A 197 -5.86 -12.43 6.45
N SER A 198 -5.87 -13.76 6.40
CA SER A 198 -6.74 -14.55 7.27
C SER A 198 -6.39 -14.36 8.75
N LEU A 199 -7.39 -14.52 9.63
CA LEU A 199 -7.20 -14.50 11.09
C LEU A 199 -6.07 -15.44 11.56
N ARG A 200 -5.86 -16.57 10.87
CA ARG A 200 -4.83 -17.57 11.20
C ARG A 200 -3.41 -17.13 10.88
N ASP A 201 -3.25 -16.14 10.02
CA ASP A 201 -1.94 -15.61 9.59
C ASP A 201 -1.58 -14.29 10.28
N ILE A 202 -2.51 -13.65 11.00
CA ILE A 202 -2.26 -12.39 11.73
C ILE A 202 -1.07 -12.51 12.69
N GLN A 203 -0.98 -13.60 13.46
CA GLN A 203 0.14 -13.78 14.39
C GLN A 203 1.50 -13.82 13.66
N ARG A 204 1.59 -14.49 12.50
CA ARG A 204 2.84 -14.53 11.71
C ARG A 204 3.17 -13.18 11.12
N LEU A 205 2.16 -12.43 10.68
CA LEU A 205 2.33 -11.07 10.20
C LEU A 205 2.86 -10.17 11.32
N ARG A 206 2.27 -10.24 12.51
CA ARG A 206 2.68 -9.49 13.71
C ARG A 206 4.12 -9.79 14.13
N GLU A 207 4.57 -11.03 14.00
CA GLU A 207 5.96 -11.43 14.25
C GLU A 207 6.94 -10.90 13.19
N ARG A 208 6.47 -10.70 11.94
CA ARG A 208 7.29 -10.16 10.85
C ARG A 208 7.39 -8.64 10.89
N GLU A 209 6.27 -7.96 11.12
CA GLU A 209 6.13 -6.51 10.95
C GLU A 209 6.28 -5.77 12.31
N ILE A 210 7.35 -6.09 13.03
CA ILE A 210 7.59 -5.59 14.39
C ILE A 210 7.66 -4.06 14.42
N GLY A 211 6.84 -3.45 15.27
CA GLY A 211 6.83 -1.99 15.46
C GLY A 211 6.02 -1.22 14.41
N TYR A 212 5.39 -1.91 13.45
CA TYR A 212 4.43 -1.29 12.54
C TYR A 212 3.03 -1.31 13.14
N ASP A 213 2.38 -0.15 13.16
CA ASP A 213 0.95 -0.02 13.35
C ASP A 213 0.21 -0.35 12.05
N LEU A 214 -1.09 -0.65 12.15
CA LEU A 214 -1.98 -0.77 11.00
C LEU A 214 -2.89 0.46 10.94
N TYR A 215 -2.70 1.26 9.89
CA TYR A 215 -3.53 2.42 9.63
C TYR A 215 -4.50 2.15 8.49
N PRO A 216 -5.76 2.60 8.58
CA PRO A 216 -6.67 2.53 7.46
C PRO A 216 -6.25 3.53 6.36
N VAL A 217 -6.41 3.14 5.11
CA VAL A 217 -6.08 3.96 3.95
C VAL A 217 -7.10 3.77 2.83
N ALA A 218 -7.40 4.84 2.10
CA ALA A 218 -8.24 4.77 0.91
C ALA A 218 -7.45 4.13 -0.24
N CYS A 219 -8.06 3.15 -0.88
CA CYS A 219 -7.48 2.37 -1.97
C CYS A 219 -8.34 2.45 -3.23
N VAL A 220 -7.68 2.42 -4.38
CA VAL A 220 -8.31 2.22 -5.71
C VAL A 220 -7.58 1.09 -6.43
N GLU A 221 -8.31 0.32 -7.23
CA GLU A 221 -7.69 -0.71 -8.07
C GLU A 221 -6.77 -0.07 -9.13
N TRP A 222 -5.53 -0.54 -9.21
CA TRP A 222 -4.53 -0.03 -10.15
C TRP A 222 -4.94 -0.21 -11.61
N LYS A 223 -5.52 -1.37 -11.96
CA LYS A 223 -5.93 -1.67 -13.35
C LYS A 223 -7.28 -1.07 -13.72
N ASN A 224 -8.08 -0.71 -12.72
CA ASN A 224 -9.40 -0.15 -12.89
C ASN A 224 -9.55 1.09 -11.99
N PRO A 225 -8.94 2.22 -12.35
CA PRO A 225 -9.03 3.44 -11.55
C PRO A 225 -10.46 3.95 -11.36
N GLU A 226 -11.38 3.57 -12.25
CA GLU A 226 -12.81 3.91 -12.16
C GLU A 226 -13.58 3.01 -11.18
N ALA A 227 -12.94 2.00 -10.61
CA ALA A 227 -13.54 1.17 -9.57
C ALA A 227 -13.89 2.03 -8.35
N VAL A 228 -14.97 1.65 -7.66
CA VAL A 228 -15.34 2.29 -6.40
C VAL A 228 -14.16 2.16 -5.43
N PRO A 229 -13.63 3.27 -4.87
CA PRO A 229 -12.58 3.19 -3.88
C PRO A 229 -13.07 2.43 -2.64
N PHE A 230 -12.13 1.88 -1.86
CA PHE A 230 -12.42 1.10 -0.66
C PHE A 230 -11.37 1.36 0.41
N THR A 231 -11.63 0.91 1.64
CA THR A 231 -10.66 1.01 2.73
C THR A 231 -9.83 -0.26 2.84
N GLY A 232 -8.51 -0.12 2.80
CA GLY A 232 -7.55 -1.15 3.19
C GLY A 232 -6.76 -0.72 4.42
N TYR A 233 -5.86 -1.56 4.89
CA TYR A 233 -4.91 -1.25 5.96
C TYR A 233 -3.48 -1.24 5.44
N ILE A 234 -2.66 -0.34 5.97
CA ILE A 234 -1.25 -0.19 5.60
C ILE A 234 -0.37 -0.14 6.84
N LEU A 235 0.80 -0.76 6.75
CA LEU A 235 1.78 -0.80 7.84
C LEU A 235 2.50 0.54 7.97
N VAL A 236 2.54 1.12 9.17
CA VAL A 236 3.24 2.38 9.47
C VAL A 236 4.08 2.23 10.73
N CYS A 237 5.38 2.49 10.63
CA CYS A 237 6.25 2.62 11.79
C CYS A 237 6.35 4.11 12.16
N PRO A 238 5.93 4.51 13.38
CA PRO A 238 6.01 5.89 13.81
C PRO A 238 7.46 6.32 14.08
N ASP A 239 7.71 7.63 14.04
CA ASP A 239 9.03 8.23 14.33
C ASP A 239 9.29 8.41 15.84
N GLU A 240 8.33 8.04 16.69
CA GLU A 240 8.43 8.14 18.15
C GLU A 240 8.93 6.85 18.79
N GLU A 241 9.49 6.96 20.00
CA GLU A 241 9.93 5.80 20.77
C GLU A 241 8.73 4.96 21.21
N ARG A 242 8.76 3.66 20.90
CA ARG A 242 7.76 2.70 21.37
C ARG A 242 8.40 1.44 21.90
N ALA A 243 7.93 1.00 23.07
CA ALA A 243 8.48 -0.17 23.77
C ALA A 243 10.01 -0.11 23.94
N GLY A 244 10.56 1.08 24.21
CA GLY A 244 11.98 1.29 24.47
C GLY A 244 12.87 1.41 23.22
N ALA A 245 12.30 1.56 22.02
CA ALA A 245 13.06 1.68 20.79
C ALA A 245 12.45 2.69 19.81
N ILE A 246 13.30 3.53 19.22
CA ILE A 246 12.99 4.27 17.99
C ILE A 246 13.41 3.38 16.82
N ARG A 247 12.47 3.12 15.91
CA ARG A 247 12.68 2.19 14.78
C ARG A 247 12.82 2.90 13.44
N THR A 248 12.86 4.23 13.43
CA THR A 248 13.12 5.01 12.23
C THR A 248 14.41 5.82 12.37
N ASP A 249 15.06 6.07 11.23
CA ASP A 249 16.30 6.82 11.14
C ASP A 249 16.30 7.56 9.79
N SER A 250 16.56 8.87 9.79
CA SER A 250 16.55 9.71 8.59
C SER A 250 17.89 9.72 7.84
N GLU A 251 18.91 9.03 8.37
CA GLU A 251 20.28 9.05 7.85
C GLU A 251 20.74 7.70 7.31
N ILE A 252 19.86 6.71 7.20
CA ILE A 252 20.20 5.38 6.67
C ILE A 252 19.92 5.25 5.17
N GLU A 253 20.62 4.31 4.54
CA GLU A 253 20.41 3.93 3.15
C GLU A 253 19.59 2.63 3.08
N PRO A 254 18.89 2.38 1.96
CA PRO A 254 18.23 1.09 1.71
C PRO A 254 19.18 -0.08 1.90
N HIS A 255 18.71 -1.12 2.60
CA HIS A 255 19.42 -2.40 2.62
C HIS A 255 19.33 -3.05 1.23
N ARG A 256 20.48 -3.42 0.64
CA ARG A 256 20.54 -3.89 -0.75
C ARG A 256 19.65 -5.10 -1.04
N GLU A 257 19.78 -6.18 -0.28
CA GLU A 257 19.00 -7.40 -0.53
C GLU A 257 17.49 -7.17 -0.37
N TYR A 258 17.10 -6.42 0.67
CA TYR A 258 15.71 -6.01 0.87
C TYR A 258 15.20 -5.17 -0.30
N TYR A 259 16.00 -4.21 -0.79
CA TYR A 259 15.69 -3.39 -1.96
C TYR A 259 15.44 -4.26 -3.20
N GLU A 260 16.35 -5.19 -3.50
CA GLU A 260 16.28 -6.08 -4.67
C GLU A 260 14.99 -6.93 -4.64
N ILE A 261 14.58 -7.42 -3.44
CA ILE A 261 13.32 -8.15 -3.27
C ILE A 261 12.11 -7.26 -3.60
N CYS A 262 12.07 -6.05 -3.05
CA CYS A 262 10.97 -5.11 -3.29
C CYS A 262 10.88 -4.73 -4.77
N ARG A 263 12.02 -4.38 -5.36
CA ARG A 263 12.14 -4.02 -6.78
C ARG A 263 11.70 -5.17 -7.68
N SER A 264 12.16 -6.40 -7.40
CA SER A 264 11.74 -7.60 -8.12
C SER A 264 10.22 -7.82 -8.05
N GLY A 265 9.61 -7.65 -6.86
CA GLY A 265 8.16 -7.69 -6.71
C GLY A 265 7.44 -6.65 -7.58
N ALA A 266 7.91 -5.41 -7.56
CA ALA A 266 7.35 -4.34 -8.39
C ALA A 266 7.53 -4.61 -9.90
N THR A 267 8.67 -5.16 -10.31
CA THR A 267 8.93 -5.57 -11.72
C THR A 267 7.93 -6.61 -12.20
N GLN A 268 7.58 -7.60 -11.37
CA GLN A 268 6.61 -8.64 -11.71
C GLN A 268 5.20 -8.07 -11.97
N MET A 269 4.87 -6.90 -11.43
CA MET A 269 3.59 -6.21 -11.65
C MET A 269 3.54 -5.44 -12.98
N GLY A 270 4.69 -5.25 -13.63
CA GLY A 270 4.81 -4.60 -14.94
C GLY A 270 5.55 -3.25 -14.89
N LYS A 271 5.98 -2.78 -16.07
CA LYS A 271 6.86 -1.61 -16.23
C LYS A 271 6.28 -0.32 -15.63
N ASP A 272 4.99 -0.07 -15.82
CA ASP A 272 4.33 1.14 -15.29
C ASP A 272 4.24 1.10 -13.75
N PHE A 273 3.99 -0.07 -13.18
CA PHE A 273 3.95 -0.26 -11.73
C PHE A 273 5.33 -0.04 -11.12
N LEU A 274 6.38 -0.65 -11.70
CA LEU A 274 7.76 -0.44 -11.28
C LEU A 274 8.16 1.04 -11.39
N LYS A 275 7.80 1.70 -12.49
CA LYS A 275 8.11 3.12 -12.68
C LYS A 275 7.51 3.98 -11.56
N VAL A 276 6.22 3.83 -11.27
CA VAL A 276 5.57 4.57 -10.16
C VAL A 276 6.20 4.19 -8.83
N TRP A 277 6.55 2.92 -8.63
CA TRP A 277 7.22 2.48 -7.41
C TRP A 277 8.55 3.21 -7.22
N LEU A 278 9.38 3.34 -8.26
CA LEU A 278 10.68 4.01 -8.19
C LEU A 278 10.55 5.53 -8.00
N THR A 279 9.57 6.17 -8.63
CA THR A 279 9.40 7.63 -8.54
C THR A 279 8.72 8.10 -7.26
N ASN A 280 7.87 7.25 -6.65
CA ASN A 280 7.08 7.58 -5.47
C ASN A 280 7.60 6.88 -4.19
N THR A 281 8.84 6.37 -4.23
CA THR A 281 9.56 5.88 -3.05
C THR A 281 10.73 6.78 -2.77
N TYR A 282 10.91 7.17 -1.51
CA TYR A 282 11.95 8.10 -1.09
C TYR A 282 12.98 7.41 -0.19
N LEU A 283 14.20 7.95 -0.14
CA LEU A 283 15.20 7.60 0.86
C LEU A 283 14.80 8.12 2.24
N ALA A 284 15.58 7.77 3.27
CA ALA A 284 15.34 8.13 4.66
C ALA A 284 15.15 9.64 4.91
N ASP A 285 15.73 10.49 4.04
CA ASP A 285 15.56 11.95 4.06
C ASP A 285 14.14 12.42 3.70
N GLY A 286 13.31 11.54 3.12
CA GLY A 286 11.96 11.83 2.68
C GLY A 286 11.86 12.74 1.44
N VAL A 287 12.99 13.00 0.78
CA VAL A 287 13.10 13.95 -0.35
C VAL A 287 13.69 13.28 -1.58
N THR A 288 14.75 12.50 -1.43
CA THR A 288 15.46 11.89 -2.56
C THR A 288 14.70 10.67 -3.07
N PRO A 289 14.24 10.64 -4.34
CA PRO A 289 13.59 9.46 -4.88
C PRO A 289 14.56 8.28 -4.98
N VAL A 290 14.08 7.06 -4.73
CA VAL A 290 14.89 5.85 -4.79
C VAL A 290 15.43 5.59 -6.20
N GLU A 291 14.73 6.07 -7.23
CA GLU A 291 15.21 6.00 -8.62
C GLU A 291 16.59 6.69 -8.79
N GLN A 292 16.82 7.82 -8.10
CA GLN A 292 18.11 8.51 -8.15
C GLN A 292 19.20 7.66 -7.49
N TRP A 293 18.91 7.12 -6.31
CA TRP A 293 19.83 6.24 -5.59
C TRP A 293 20.16 4.96 -6.38
N GLU A 294 19.17 4.33 -7.04
CA GLU A 294 19.40 3.15 -7.88
C GLU A 294 20.39 3.47 -8.99
N LYS A 295 20.22 4.62 -9.66
CA LYS A 295 21.09 5.07 -10.76
C LYS A 295 22.54 5.29 -10.32
N GLU A 296 22.76 5.65 -9.07
CA GLU A 296 24.09 5.89 -8.48
C GLU A 296 24.74 4.58 -7.99
N LYS A 297 23.96 3.70 -7.35
CA LYS A 297 24.49 2.49 -6.69
C LYS A 297 24.51 1.24 -7.59
N PHE A 298 23.69 1.20 -8.65
CA PHE A 298 23.53 0.04 -9.55
C PHE A 298 23.56 0.46 -11.03
N PRO A 299 24.69 0.99 -11.54
CA PRO A 299 24.78 1.48 -12.92
C PRO A 299 24.47 0.41 -13.99
N GLU A 300 24.65 -0.87 -13.66
CA GLU A 300 24.41 -2.02 -14.53
C GLU A 300 22.93 -2.28 -14.85
N VAL A 301 22.01 -1.82 -13.98
CA VAL A 301 20.57 -2.09 -14.11
C VAL A 301 19.92 -1.30 -15.26
N ARG A 302 20.65 -0.38 -15.90
CA ARG A 302 20.18 0.48 -17.02
C ARG A 302 19.94 -0.24 -18.36
N LYS A 303 20.15 -1.56 -18.45
CA LYS A 303 20.17 -2.28 -19.74
C LYS A 303 18.82 -2.91 -20.16
N GLU A 304 17.73 -2.67 -19.42
CA GLU A 304 16.38 -3.23 -19.67
C GLU A 304 15.31 -2.18 -20.00
#